data_AF-A0A3D2W5U6-F1
#
_entry.id   AF-A0A3D2W5U6-F1
#
_cell.length_a   1.000
_cell.length_b   1.000
_cell.length_c   1.000
_cell.angle_alpha   90.00
_cell.angle_beta   90.00
_cell.angle_gamma   90.00
#
_symmetry.space_group_name_H-M   'P 1'
#
loop_
_entity.id
_entity.type
_entity.pdbx_description
1 polymer ?
#
loop_
_entity_poly.entity_id
_entity_poly.type
_entity_poly.pdbx_seq_one_letter_code
_entity_poly.pdbx_strand_id
1 'polypeptide(L)'
;VEHAEKAILEEALANLVTYTEDMKETISAMDMYELGLSGRENSAELREKAGKALHIGFGSAKTMRRRLNCLQITKEELRKVLE
;
A
#
# COMPACT_ATOMS: atom_id res chain seq x y z
N VAL A 1 26.84 -19.14 -2.95
CA VAL A 1 25.89 -18.15 -2.37
C VAL A 1 24.79 -17.97 -3.40
N GLU A 2 23.83 -18.90 -3.42
CA GLU A 2 23.14 -19.27 -4.68
C GLU A 2 21.61 -19.31 -4.64
N HIS A 3 20.90 -18.92 -3.58
CA HIS A 3 19.43 -19.14 -3.56
C HIS A 3 18.54 -18.08 -2.89
N ALA A 4 19.01 -16.86 -2.64
CA ALA A 4 18.17 -15.86 -1.95
C ALA A 4 17.41 -14.88 -2.89
N GLU A 5 17.80 -14.73 -4.15
CA GLU A 5 17.43 -13.52 -4.92
C GLU A 5 16.57 -13.76 -6.16
N LYS A 6 16.32 -15.02 -6.55
CA LYS A 6 15.51 -15.30 -7.75
C LYS A 6 14.02 -15.55 -7.43
N ALA A 7 13.75 -16.38 -6.42
CA ALA A 7 12.40 -16.73 -6.02
C ALA A 7 11.59 -15.52 -5.49
N ILE A 8 12.23 -14.59 -4.78
CA ILE A 8 11.56 -13.42 -4.22
C ILE A 8 11.10 -12.44 -5.31
N LEU A 9 11.90 -12.25 -6.36
CA LEU A 9 11.49 -11.43 -7.50
C LEU A 9 10.44 -12.12 -8.36
N GLU A 10 10.52 -13.44 -8.53
CA GLU A 10 9.54 -14.20 -9.30
C GLU A 10 8.17 -14.24 -8.60
N GLU A 11 8.11 -14.32 -7.26
CA GLU A 11 6.85 -14.15 -6.50
C GLU A 11 6.33 -12.70 -6.53
N ALA A 12 7.21 -11.70 -6.44
CA ALA A 12 6.83 -10.29 -6.54
C ALA A 12 6.27 -9.94 -7.94
N LEU A 13 6.80 -10.58 -8.99
CA LEU A 13 6.36 -10.36 -10.37
C LEU A 13 5.18 -11.25 -10.76
N ALA A 14 5.06 -12.48 -10.23
CA ALA A 14 3.91 -13.35 -10.45
C ALA A 14 2.63 -12.80 -9.79
N ASN A 15 2.74 -12.20 -8.59
CA ASN A 15 1.63 -11.47 -7.96
C ASN A 15 1.23 -10.19 -8.71
N LEU A 16 2.09 -9.67 -9.59
CA LEU A 16 1.80 -8.52 -10.44
C LEU A 16 0.92 -8.88 -11.64
N VAL A 17 0.79 -10.18 -11.98
CA VAL A 17 0.10 -10.68 -13.20
C VAL A 17 -1.27 -11.30 -12.89
N THR A 18 -1.56 -11.69 -11.66
CA THR A 18 -2.90 -12.14 -11.23
C THR A 18 -3.83 -10.96 -10.95
N TYR A 19 -4.10 -10.21 -12.01
CA TYR A 19 -5.00 -9.07 -12.02
C TYR A 19 -6.49 -9.46 -11.99
N THR A 20 -6.90 -10.59 -11.40
CA THR A 20 -8.31 -10.96 -11.33
C THR A 20 -8.55 -11.90 -10.15
N GLU A 21 -9.41 -11.45 -9.22
CA GLU A 21 -10.22 -12.25 -8.28
C GLU A 21 -9.81 -12.34 -6.78
N ASP A 22 -8.54 -12.20 -6.38
CA ASP A 22 -8.18 -12.37 -4.94
C ASP A 22 -7.17 -11.33 -4.40
N MET A 23 -7.36 -10.05 -4.74
CA MET A 23 -6.57 -8.99 -4.10
C MET A 23 -7.05 -8.85 -2.65
N LYS A 24 -6.46 -9.64 -1.73
CA LYS A 24 -6.79 -9.61 -0.31
C LYS A 24 -6.71 -8.18 0.19
N GLU A 25 -7.83 -7.71 0.76
CA GLU A 25 -7.90 -6.40 1.38
C GLU A 25 -7.03 -6.43 2.66
N THR A 26 -5.82 -5.88 2.57
CA THR A 26 -4.91 -5.66 3.71
C THR A 26 -5.17 -4.33 4.41
N ILE A 27 -5.83 -3.40 3.71
CA ILE A 27 -6.25 -2.12 4.26
C ILE A 27 -7.60 -1.68 3.71
N SER A 28 -8.56 -1.51 4.62
CA SER A 28 -9.94 -1.11 4.29
C SER A 28 -10.07 0.40 4.12
N ALA A 29 -11.23 0.85 3.62
CA ALA A 29 -11.53 2.29 3.59
C ALA A 29 -11.67 2.89 5.00
N MET A 30 -12.11 2.10 5.98
CA MET A 30 -12.19 2.52 7.37
C MET A 30 -10.80 2.72 7.97
N ASP A 31 -9.85 1.83 7.69
CA ASP A 31 -8.46 1.97 8.14
C ASP A 31 -7.82 3.24 7.58
N MET A 32 -8.09 3.57 6.32
CA MET A 32 -7.65 4.83 5.71
C MET A 32 -8.24 6.07 6.40
N TYR A 33 -9.44 5.97 6.96
CA TYR A 33 -10.07 7.04 7.73
C TYR A 33 -9.47 7.13 9.15
N GLU A 34 -9.30 5.99 9.82
CA GLU A 34 -8.69 5.90 11.16
C GLU A 34 -7.24 6.40 11.18
N LEU A 35 -6.46 6.08 10.15
CA LEU A 35 -5.08 6.57 9.98
C LEU A 35 -5.01 8.00 9.42
N GLY A 36 -6.15 8.65 9.16
CA GLY A 36 -6.21 10.05 8.72
C GLY A 36 -5.89 10.28 7.24
N LEU A 37 -5.66 9.24 6.42
CA LEU A 37 -5.42 9.37 4.97
C LEU A 37 -6.70 9.69 4.17
N SER A 38 -7.87 9.75 4.82
CA SER A 38 -9.14 10.18 4.21
C SER A 38 -10.05 10.90 5.20
N GLY A 39 -10.92 11.80 4.70
CA GLY A 39 -11.94 12.47 5.50
C GLY A 39 -11.44 13.52 6.50
N ARG A 40 -10.15 13.89 6.47
CA ARG A 40 -9.54 14.96 7.28
C ARG A 40 -8.90 16.02 6.37
N GLU A 41 -8.71 17.22 6.91
CA GLU A 41 -8.00 18.31 6.20
C GLU A 41 -6.55 17.95 5.87
N ASN A 42 -5.86 17.25 6.78
CA ASN A 42 -4.47 16.81 6.61
C ASN A 42 -4.34 15.49 5.82
N SER A 43 -5.44 14.92 5.31
CA SER A 43 -5.40 13.65 4.57
C SER A 43 -4.59 13.72 3.29
N ALA A 44 -4.47 14.89 2.65
CA ALA A 44 -3.62 15.06 1.47
C ALA A 44 -2.13 14.95 1.84
N GLU A 45 -1.71 15.59 2.93
CA GLU A 45 -0.33 15.58 3.41
C GLU A 45 0.10 14.19 3.88
N LEU A 46 -0.75 13.48 4.63
CA LEU A 46 -0.46 12.11 5.07
C LEU A 46 -0.35 11.14 3.88
N ARG A 47 -1.19 11.32 2.84
CA ARG A 47 -1.03 10.57 1.58
C ARG A 47 0.25 10.94 0.85
N GLU A 48 0.71 12.18 0.95
CA GLU A 48 2.00 12.61 0.40
C GLU A 48 3.16 11.93 1.11
N LYS A 49 3.15 11.94 2.45
CA LYS A 49 4.15 11.25 3.31
C LYS A 49 4.20 9.76 2.98
N ALA A 50 3.06 9.07 3.03
CA ALA A 50 2.98 7.64 2.71
C ALA A 50 3.39 7.33 1.26
N GLY A 51 2.96 8.17 0.29
CA GLY A 51 3.29 8.00 -1.12
C GLY A 51 4.78 8.16 -1.42
N LYS A 52 5.46 9.08 -0.71
CA LYS A 52 6.92 9.26 -0.77
C LYS A 52 7.66 8.10 -0.13
N ALA A 53 7.27 7.70 1.09
CA ALA A 53 7.94 6.64 1.84
C ALA A 53 7.82 5.26 1.18
N LEU A 54 6.67 4.95 0.58
CA LEU A 54 6.43 3.67 -0.10
C LEU A 54 6.73 3.71 -1.60
N HIS A 55 7.20 4.85 -2.12
CA HIS A 55 7.47 5.06 -3.56
C HIS A 55 6.29 4.72 -4.49
N ILE A 56 5.05 4.85 -4.00
CA ILE A 56 3.81 4.57 -4.75
C ILE A 56 3.18 5.81 -5.38
N GLY A 57 3.82 6.97 -5.22
CA GLY A 57 3.38 8.25 -5.77
C GLY A 57 2.08 8.77 -5.14
N PHE A 58 1.60 9.89 -5.66
CA PHE A 58 0.45 10.61 -5.10
C PHE A 58 -0.87 10.16 -5.74
N GLY A 59 -1.98 10.43 -5.05
CA GLY A 59 -3.30 10.13 -5.59
C GLY A 59 -4.42 10.31 -4.57
N SER A 60 -5.66 10.14 -5.02
CA SER A 60 -6.86 10.11 -4.18
C SER A 60 -6.76 9.03 -3.09
N ALA A 61 -7.55 9.13 -2.02
CA ALA A 61 -7.62 8.07 -1.01
C ALA A 61 -7.96 6.69 -1.63
N LYS A 62 -8.85 6.66 -2.64
CA LYS A 62 -9.18 5.44 -3.39
C LYS A 62 -7.98 4.88 -4.15
N THR A 63 -7.22 5.74 -4.83
CA THR A 63 -6.00 5.35 -5.58
C THR A 63 -4.92 4.84 -4.62
N MET A 64 -4.66 5.56 -3.54
CA MET A 64 -3.70 5.19 -2.51
C MET A 64 -4.05 3.83 -1.91
N ARG A 65 -5.29 3.65 -1.47
CA ARG A 65 -5.78 2.38 -0.91
C ARG A 65 -5.56 1.22 -1.87
N ARG A 66 -5.85 1.39 -3.16
CA ARG A 66 -5.61 0.35 -4.17
C ARG A 66 -4.11 0.01 -4.27
N ARG A 67 -3.23 1.00 -4.32
CA ARG A 67 -1.78 0.79 -4.38
C ARG A 67 -1.24 0.09 -3.12
N LEU A 68 -1.72 0.49 -1.95
CA LEU A 68 -1.37 -0.14 -0.67
C LEU A 68 -1.79 -1.62 -0.65
N ASN A 69 -3.02 -1.93 -1.09
CA ASN A 69 -3.48 -3.32 -1.21
C ASN A 69 -2.71 -4.09 -2.29
N CYS A 70 -2.33 -3.47 -3.42
CA CYS A 70 -1.46 -4.12 -4.42
C CYS A 70 -0.09 -4.47 -3.85
N LEU A 71 0.45 -3.66 -2.95
CA LEU A 71 1.70 -3.93 -2.25
C LEU A 71 1.52 -4.82 -1.01
N GLN A 72 0.29 -5.28 -0.72
CA GLN A 72 -0.04 -6.03 0.50
C GLN A 72 0.40 -5.32 1.80
N ILE A 73 0.40 -3.98 1.80
CA ILE A 73 0.71 -3.17 2.98
C ILE A 73 -0.44 -3.27 3.98
N THR A 74 -0.13 -3.65 5.21
CA THR A 74 -1.11 -3.74 6.29
C THR A 74 -1.33 -2.39 6.97
N LYS A 75 -2.41 -2.28 7.76
CA LYS A 75 -2.67 -1.11 8.61
C LYS A 75 -1.48 -0.77 9.52
N GLU A 76 -0.84 -1.77 10.12
CA GLU A 76 0.28 -1.59 11.04
C GLU A 76 1.52 -1.04 10.33
N GLU A 77 1.85 -1.59 9.16
CA GLU A 77 2.98 -1.09 8.36
C GLU A 77 2.72 0.34 7.87
N LEU A 78 1.49 0.65 7.44
CA LEU A 78 1.14 2.01 7.07
C LEU A 78 1.19 2.97 8.27
N ARG A 79 0.80 2.53 9.46
CA ARG A 79 0.91 3.34 10.68
C ARG A 79 2.36 3.71 10.97
N LYS A 80 3.30 2.76 10.91
CA LYS A 80 4.73 3.01 11.11
C LYS A 80 5.30 4.02 10.11
N VAL A 81 4.80 4.01 8.87
CA VAL A 81 5.19 4.98 7.84
C VAL A 81 4.67 6.40 8.14
N LEU A 82 3.54 6.51 8.84
CA LEU A 82 2.92 7.78 9.18
C LEU A 82 3.41 8.38 10.51
N GLU A 83 3.97 7.57 11.40
CA GLU A 83 4.78 8.02 12.55
C GLU A 83 6.01 8.82 12.09
#